data_AF-A0A352VGT9-F1
#
_entry.id   AF-A0A352VGT9-F1
#
_cell.length_a   1.000
_cell.length_b   1.000
_cell.length_c   1.000
_cell.angle_alpha   90.00
_cell.angle_beta   90.00
_cell.angle_gamma   90.00
#
_symmetry.space_group_name_H-M   'P 1'
#
loop_
_entity.id
_entity.type
_entity.pdbx_description
1 polymer ?
#
loop_
_entity_poly.entity_id
_entity_poly.type
_entity_poly.pdbx_seq_one_letter_code
_entity_poly.pdbx_strand_id
1 'polypeptide(L)' 'RRPELDLVLLGHTHVPECERFGEKKWYVNSGDWVYHRSYVILRAGEDPRLVQWENAIQ' A
#
# COMPACT_ATOMS: atom_id res chain seq x y z
N ARG A 1 14.10 14.20 8.24
CA ARG A 1 13.46 13.55 7.06
C ARG A 1 14.49 12.62 6.42
N ARG A 2 14.07 11.46 5.88
CA ARG A 2 14.92 10.49 5.18
C ARG A 2 14.64 10.60 3.66
N PRO A 3 15.25 11.59 2.95
CA PRO A 3 14.91 11.89 1.55
C PRO A 3 15.31 10.77 0.57
N GLU A 4 16.15 9.84 1.02
CA GLU A 4 16.67 8.71 0.27
C GLU A 4 15.74 7.48 0.26
N LEU A 5 14.63 7.53 0.99
CA LEU A 5 13.63 6.47 0.92
C LEU A 5 12.76 6.65 -0.33
N ASP A 6 12.66 5.58 -1.12
CA ASP A 6 11.79 5.51 -2.29
C ASP A 6 10.38 5.02 -1.94
N LEU A 7 10.23 4.33 -0.80
CA LEU A 7 8.95 3.78 -0.34
C LEU A 7 8.81 3.94 1.18
N VAL A 8 7.65 4.46 1.60
CA VAL A 8 7.17 4.38 2.98
C VAL A 8 5.95 3.47 2.99
N LEU A 9 6.08 2.29 3.60
CA LEU A 9 5.00 1.32 3.76
C LEU A 9 4.53 1.29 5.22
N LEU A 10 3.23 1.46 5.41
CA LEU A 10 2.57 1.48 6.72
C LEU A 10 1.30 0.62 6.74
N GLY A 11 0.71 0.56 7.92
CA GLY A 11 -0.62 0.03 8.20
C GLY A 11 -1.27 0.86 9.31
N HIS A 12 -1.83 0.19 10.32
CA HIS A 12 -2.30 0.76 11.60
C HIS A 12 -3.58 1.63 11.54
N THR A 13 -3.68 2.59 10.63
CA THR A 13 -4.87 3.47 10.55
C THR A 13 -6.09 2.79 9.92
N HIS A 14 -5.89 1.62 9.32
CA HIS A 14 -6.88 0.86 8.57
C HIS A 14 -7.40 1.58 7.31
N VAL A 15 -6.78 2.68 6.89
CA VAL A 15 -7.15 3.40 5.66
C VAL A 15 -6.25 2.94 4.52
N PRO A 16 -6.79 2.27 3.49
CA PRO A 16 -6.00 1.83 2.34
C PRO A 16 -5.63 3.03 1.46
N GLU A 17 -4.34 3.23 1.22
CA GLU A 17 -3.83 4.39 0.47
C GLU A 17 -2.57 4.03 -0.32
N CYS A 18 -2.45 4.53 -1.54
CA CYS A 18 -1.28 4.32 -2.40
C CYS A 18 -1.07 5.57 -3.24
N GLU A 19 -0.15 6.43 -2.81
CA GLU A 19 0.09 7.73 -3.41
C GLU A 19 1.54 7.89 -3.86
N ARG A 20 1.71 8.50 -5.04
CA ARG A 20 3.02 8.84 -5.59
C ARG A 20 3.38 10.28 -5.22
N PHE A 21 4.50 10.46 -4.52
CA PHE A 21 4.99 11.74 -4.01
C PHE A 21 6.13 12.36 -4.83
N GLY A 22 6.57 11.70 -5.90
CA GLY A 22 7.63 12.16 -6.78
C GLY A 22 8.04 11.09 -7.79
N GLU A 23 9.13 11.30 -8.51
CA GLU A 23 9.70 10.26 -9.37
C GLU A 23 10.14 9.07 -8.50
N LYS A 24 9.46 7.93 -8.68
CA LYS A 24 9.70 6.66 -7.95
C LYS A 24 9.57 6.75 -6.43
N LYS A 25 8.87 7.76 -5.91
CA LYS A 25 8.63 7.93 -4.47
C LYS A 25 7.19 7.63 -4.11
N TRP A 26 7.00 6.75 -3.15
CA TRP A 26 5.70 6.19 -2.81
C TRP A 26 5.43 6.22 -1.32
N TYR A 27 4.18 6.57 -0.98
CA TYR A 27 3.59 6.30 0.31
C TYR A 27 2.50 5.25 0.11
N VAL A 28 2.52 4.22 0.93
CA VAL A 28 1.53 3.15 0.88
C VAL A 28 1.08 2.81 2.29
N ASN A 29 -0.22 2.75 2.48
CA ASN A 29 -0.86 2.20 3.66
C ASN A 29 -1.70 0.99 3.23
N SER A 30 -1.43 -0.18 3.81
CA SER A 30 -2.11 -1.43 3.41
C SER A 30 -3.60 -1.46 3.75
N GLY A 31 -4.06 -0.55 4.61
CA GLY A 31 -5.41 -0.63 5.18
C GLY A 31 -5.55 -1.83 6.10
N ASP A 32 -6.69 -2.52 5.99
CA ASP A 32 -6.99 -3.69 6.80
C ASP A 32 -7.71 -4.80 6.00
N TRP A 33 -7.78 -5.98 6.60
CA TRP A 33 -8.34 -7.17 5.97
C TRP A 33 -9.82 -7.41 6.29
N VAL A 34 -10.37 -6.70 7.28
CA VAL A 34 -11.71 -6.92 7.81
C VAL A 34 -12.74 -6.14 6.99
N TYR A 35 -12.51 -4.84 6.81
CA TYR A 35 -13.44 -3.93 6.17
C TYR A 35 -13.01 -3.64 4.73
N HIS A 36 -11.74 -3.31 4.53
CA HIS A 36 -11.23 -2.90 3.22
C HIS A 36 -10.76 -4.04 2.35
N ARG A 37 -10.48 -5.21 2.95
CA ARG A 37 -9.98 -6.40 2.26
C ARG A 37 -8.82 -6.02 1.35
N SER A 38 -7.85 -5.29 1.89
CA SER A 38 -6.79 -4.69 1.10
C SER A 38 -5.40 -5.23 1.46
N TYR A 39 -4.51 -5.28 0.48
CA TYR A 39 -3.11 -5.68 0.64
C TYR A 39 -2.23 -4.99 -0.40
N VAL A 40 -0.92 -4.97 -0.16
CA VAL A 40 0.06 -4.34 -1.06
C VAL A 40 0.89 -5.42 -1.74
N ILE A 41 1.04 -5.31 -3.05
CA ILE A 41 1.97 -6.12 -3.85
C ILE A 41 3.23 -5.29 -4.08
N LEU A 42 4.37 -5.84 -3.64
CA LEU A 42 5.70 -5.31 -3.93
C LEU A 42 6.46 -6.33 -4.79
N ARG A 43 7.00 -5.88 -5.91
CA ARG A 43 7.82 -6.69 -6.82
C ARG A 43 9.04 -5.88 -7.24
N ALA A 44 10.17 -6.56 -7.35
CA ALA A 44 11.41 -5.91 -7.76
C ALA A 44 11.26 -5.30 -9.17
N GLY A 45 11.54 -4.00 -9.29
CA GLY A 45 11.45 -3.27 -10.56
C GLY A 45 10.04 -2.81 -10.95
N GLU A 46 9.02 -3.07 -10.15
CA GLU A 46 7.65 -2.60 -10.36
C GLU A 46 7.25 -1.54 -9.31
N ASP A 47 6.33 -0.65 -9.69
CA ASP A 47 5.69 0.26 -8.73
C ASP A 47 4.80 -0.53 -7.74
N PRO A 48 4.68 -0.06 -6.47
CA PRO A 48 3.81 -0.70 -5.50
C PRO A 48 2.35 -0.65 -5.96
N ARG A 49 1.59 -1.70 -5.64
CA ARG A 49 0.18 -1.78 -5.97
C ARG A 49 -0.63 -2.13 -4.73
N LEU A 50 -1.60 -1.28 -4.40
CA LEU A 50 -2.65 -1.58 -3.44
C LEU A 50 -3.80 -2.29 -4.14
N VAL A 51 -4.18 -3.46 -3.63
CA VAL A 51 -5.20 -4.33 -4.22
C VAL A 51 -6.25 -4.65 -3.17
N GLN A 52 -7.50 -4.73 -3.60
CA GLN A 52 -8.61 -5.23 -2.79
C GLN A 52 -9.07 -6.60 -3.30
N TRP A 53 -9.43 -7.52 -2.41
CA TRP A 53 -10.07 -8.78 -2.82
C TRP A 53 -11.58 -8.74 -2.57
N GLU A 54 -12.30 -9.35 -3.50
CA GLU A 54 -13.73 -9.60 -3.37
C GLU A 54 -13.92 -11.09 -3.20
N ASN A 55 -14.19 -11.53 -1.97
CA ASN A 55 -14.84 -12.79 -1.65
C ASN A 55 -15.30 -12.73 -0.18
N ALA A 56 -16.55 -13.11 0.08
CA ALA A 56 -17.03 -13.32 1.44
C ALA A 56 -16.40 -14.60 1.99
N ILE A 57 -15.98 -14.59 3.26
CA ILE A 57 -15.78 -15.84 4.01
C ILE A 57 -17.17 -16.48 4.08
N GLN A 58 -17.35 -17.62 3.40
CA GLN A 58 -18.55 -18.45 3.56
C GLN A 58 -18.60 -19.02 4.97
#